data_AF-A0A6L9W6E8-F1
#
_entry.id   AF-A0A6L9W6E8-F1
#
_cell.length_a   1.000
_cell.length_b   1.000
_cell.length_c   1.000
_cell.angle_alpha   90.00
_cell.angle_beta   90.00
_cell.angle_gamma   90.00
#
_symmetry.space_group_name_H-M   'P 1'
#
loop_
_entity.id
_entity.type
_entity.pdbx_description
1 polymer ?
#
loop_
_entity_poly.entity_id
_entity_poly.type
_entity_poly.pdbx_seq_one_letter_code
_entity_poly.pdbx_strand_id
1 'polypeptide(L)'
;MSDQSAQPRRDSSGRTLADYPRPSVAVDTAVLVVDVRNAALGVLQHERPDGGAHGGEWALPGTFLHEGETLADAVLRSLAEKVGLRGTRPQQLHVFDDPDRDDRGWVLAVAHVVVVLGEDVDPVLANRPDVRVVPVEEAEGQPFDHDEIVRLAVDRVRQDYALQPDPAGLLGERFTLKALQALHDTVAPQPGPGEARPSIDTFRRYMVGRGLIQPTGLFARKQPGSSVMGKPAELYRRSADERDLTDVLGVRPVRKDRSRADRSGNATEPARSFQPLTGHKVNTHIQSLVDEVAGQVALTLSVMPHYVAVRPLGEERVAAYARPQTLSVGLDPDDAVAVTGRFPAFRLERTSAATHHVHVPVLALVDPVVRRAAMDALERALVRVAGGQ
;
A
#
# COMPACT_ATOMS: atom_id res chain seq x y z
N MET A 1 18.58 21.03 -48.91
CA MET A 1 17.75 20.29 -49.89
C MET A 1 18.03 18.81 -49.65
N SER A 2 17.14 18.00 -49.07
CA SER A 2 15.71 18.13 -48.87
C SER A 2 15.36 17.47 -47.54
N ASP A 3 14.68 18.20 -46.66
CA ASP A 3 14.06 17.65 -45.47
C ASP A 3 12.84 16.86 -45.94
N GLN A 4 12.96 15.53 -45.95
CA GLN A 4 11.81 14.66 -46.17
C GLN A 4 10.95 14.72 -44.91
N SER A 5 10.06 15.70 -44.83
CA SER A 5 8.98 15.72 -43.86
C SER A 5 8.18 14.42 -44.04
N ALA A 6 8.44 13.43 -43.18
CA ALA A 6 7.76 12.16 -43.20
C ALA A 6 6.25 12.42 -43.16
N GLN A 7 5.52 11.96 -44.17
CA GLN A 7 4.07 12.14 -44.20
C GLN A 7 3.47 11.53 -42.92
N PRO A 8 2.56 12.25 -42.24
CA PRO A 8 1.99 11.78 -40.99
C PRO A 8 1.27 10.45 -41.21
N ARG A 9 1.63 9.44 -40.43
CA ARG A 9 1.05 8.09 -40.51
C ARG A 9 -0.45 8.19 -40.25
N ARG A 10 -1.24 7.61 -41.14
CA ARG A 10 -2.71 7.53 -41.02
C ARG A 10 -3.13 6.15 -40.53
N ASP A 11 -4.22 6.10 -39.77
CA ASP A 11 -4.86 4.84 -39.34
C ASP A 11 -5.72 4.24 -40.47
N SER A 12 -6.36 3.10 -40.19
CA SER A 12 -7.29 2.44 -41.12
C SER A 12 -8.51 3.29 -41.48
N SER A 13 -8.82 4.31 -40.68
CA SER A 13 -9.93 5.25 -40.87
C SER A 13 -9.49 6.52 -41.62
N GLY A 14 -8.23 6.60 -42.06
CA GLY A 14 -7.65 7.76 -42.75
C GLY A 14 -7.29 8.94 -41.82
N ARG A 15 -7.44 8.78 -40.50
CA ARG A 15 -7.13 9.80 -39.49
C ARG A 15 -5.65 9.79 -39.12
N THR A 16 -5.13 10.96 -38.80
CA THR A 16 -3.83 11.16 -38.16
C THR A 16 -4.00 11.20 -36.64
N LEU A 17 -2.89 11.11 -35.90
CA LEU A 17 -2.91 11.26 -34.43
C LEU A 17 -3.45 12.62 -33.96
N ALA A 18 -3.43 13.65 -34.80
CA ALA A 18 -3.97 14.97 -34.47
C ALA A 18 -5.50 15.03 -34.57
N ASP A 19 -6.13 14.07 -35.26
CA ASP A 19 -7.59 14.06 -35.49
C ASP A 19 -8.36 13.42 -34.33
N TYR A 20 -7.68 12.81 -33.37
CA TYR A 20 -8.31 12.26 -32.17
C TYR A 20 -8.34 13.32 -31.06
N PRO A 21 -9.51 13.58 -30.44
CA PRO A 21 -9.58 14.35 -29.21
C PRO A 21 -8.62 13.80 -28.16
N ARG A 22 -8.01 14.67 -27.36
CA ARG A 22 -7.01 14.29 -26.35
C ARG A 22 -7.46 14.75 -24.98
N PRO A 23 -7.34 13.90 -23.94
CA PRO A 23 -7.50 14.36 -22.58
C PRO A 23 -6.32 15.26 -22.19
N SER A 24 -6.54 16.11 -21.20
CA SER A 24 -5.41 16.66 -20.44
C SER A 24 -4.82 15.55 -19.57
N VAL A 25 -3.51 15.55 -19.39
CA VAL A 25 -2.83 14.57 -18.53
C VAL A 25 -2.31 15.29 -17.31
N ALA A 26 -2.75 14.86 -16.13
CA ALA A 26 -2.28 15.33 -14.84
C ALA A 26 -1.41 14.26 -14.16
N VAL A 27 -0.58 14.71 -13.23
CA VAL A 27 0.12 13.86 -12.26
C VAL A 27 -0.20 14.37 -10.86
N ASP A 28 -0.52 13.45 -9.96
CA ASP A 28 -0.85 13.74 -8.56
C ASP A 28 -0.08 12.78 -7.66
N THR A 29 0.53 13.27 -6.58
CA THR A 29 1.42 12.45 -5.75
C THR A 29 0.94 12.37 -4.31
N ALA A 30 0.59 11.18 -3.85
CA ALA A 30 0.42 10.90 -2.42
C ALA A 30 1.79 10.78 -1.75
N VAL A 31 2.19 11.86 -1.06
CA VAL A 31 3.39 11.85 -0.22
C VAL A 31 3.00 11.36 1.17
N LEU A 32 3.29 10.09 1.45
CA LEU A 32 3.05 9.46 2.75
C LEU A 32 4.22 9.72 3.69
N VAL A 33 3.91 10.24 4.87
CA VAL A 33 4.87 10.66 5.89
C VAL A 33 4.81 9.70 7.06
N VAL A 34 5.90 8.97 7.28
CA VAL A 34 6.04 8.08 8.43
C VAL A 34 6.59 8.87 9.61
N ASP A 35 5.71 9.24 10.54
CA ASP A 35 6.11 9.90 11.78
C ASP A 35 6.30 8.88 12.91
N VAL A 36 7.51 8.33 12.98
CA VAL A 36 7.90 7.36 14.02
C VAL A 36 7.83 7.96 15.42
N ARG A 37 7.94 9.29 15.58
CA ARG A 37 7.89 9.96 16.89
C ARG A 37 6.49 9.91 17.49
N ASN A 38 5.48 10.06 16.64
CA ASN A 38 4.07 10.04 17.01
C ASN A 38 3.35 8.73 16.68
N ALA A 39 4.06 7.75 16.10
CA ALA A 39 3.51 6.47 15.64
C ALA A 39 2.29 6.64 14.72
N ALA A 40 2.38 7.61 13.81
CA ALA A 40 1.33 7.97 12.86
C ALA A 40 1.84 7.95 11.41
N LEU A 41 1.00 7.44 10.50
CA LEU A 41 1.18 7.61 9.06
C LEU A 41 0.34 8.81 8.63
N GLY A 42 0.98 9.82 8.05
CA GLY A 42 0.31 11.00 7.52
C GLY A 42 0.40 11.09 6.01
N VAL A 43 -0.35 12.02 5.43
CA VAL A 43 -0.24 12.45 4.04
C VAL A 43 0.06 13.94 4.00
N LEU A 44 1.01 14.32 3.16
CA LEU A 44 1.35 15.71 2.94
C LEU A 44 0.43 16.32 1.87
N GLN A 45 -0.19 17.45 2.22
CA GLN A 45 -1.11 18.21 1.40
C GLN A 45 -0.61 19.64 1.25
N HIS A 46 -0.99 20.30 0.18
CA HIS A 46 -0.84 21.75 0.04
C HIS A 46 -2.17 22.43 -0.19
N GLU A 47 -2.28 23.67 0.25
CA GLU A 47 -3.43 24.53 -0.04
C GLU A 47 -3.35 24.97 -1.51
N ARG A 48 -4.46 24.84 -2.23
CA ARG A 48 -4.54 25.30 -3.62
C ARG A 48 -4.66 26.84 -3.63
N PRO A 49 -3.93 27.55 -4.51
CA PRO A 49 -4.07 29.00 -4.63
C PRO A 49 -5.52 29.42 -4.87
N ASP A 50 -5.89 30.60 -4.35
CA ASP A 50 -7.21 31.17 -4.54
C ASP A 50 -7.55 31.36 -6.04
N GLY A 51 -8.81 31.10 -6.40
CA GLY A 51 -9.34 31.27 -7.74
C GLY A 51 -9.53 29.94 -8.50
N GLY A 52 -10.73 29.76 -9.06
CA GLY A 52 -11.17 28.50 -9.68
C GLY A 52 -12.11 27.69 -8.77
N ALA A 53 -12.60 26.55 -9.26
CA ALA A 53 -13.61 25.73 -8.57
C ALA A 53 -13.14 25.15 -7.21
N HIS A 54 -11.82 24.98 -7.04
CA HIS A 54 -11.19 24.34 -5.88
C HIS A 54 -10.06 25.20 -5.26
N GLY A 55 -10.19 26.53 -5.25
CA GLY A 55 -9.23 27.42 -4.59
C GLY A 55 -9.40 27.40 -3.06
N GLY A 56 -8.31 27.42 -2.30
CA GLY A 56 -8.31 27.33 -0.83
C GLY A 56 -8.54 25.92 -0.26
N GLU A 57 -8.79 24.92 -1.13
CA GLU A 57 -8.91 23.52 -0.72
C GLU A 57 -7.54 22.86 -0.56
N TRP A 58 -7.46 21.87 0.34
CA TRP A 58 -6.25 21.08 0.55
C TRP A 58 -6.20 19.92 -0.43
N ALA A 59 -5.08 19.77 -1.12
CA ALA A 59 -4.92 18.80 -2.20
C ALA A 59 -3.55 18.12 -2.17
N LEU A 60 -3.45 17.00 -2.87
CA LEU A 60 -2.17 16.39 -3.20
C LEU A 60 -1.35 17.31 -4.12
N PRO A 61 0.00 17.30 -4.00
CA PRO A 61 0.86 17.97 -4.96
C PRO A 61 0.65 17.39 -6.35
N GLY A 62 0.06 18.22 -7.22
CA GLY A 62 -0.29 17.84 -8.58
C GLY A 62 -0.05 18.93 -9.62
N THR A 63 0.13 18.50 -10.87
CA THR A 63 0.32 19.40 -12.02
C THR A 63 -0.09 18.73 -13.34
N PHE A 64 -0.30 19.53 -14.38
CA PHE A 64 -0.48 19.00 -15.73
C PHE A 64 0.87 18.72 -16.39
N LEU A 65 0.88 17.70 -17.25
CA LEU A 65 2.02 17.34 -18.09
C LEU A 65 2.21 18.38 -19.18
N HIS A 66 3.44 18.89 -19.34
CA HIS A 66 3.78 19.78 -20.44
C HIS A 66 4.19 19.02 -21.71
N GLU A 67 4.08 19.67 -22.87
CA GLU A 67 4.55 19.10 -24.13
C GLU A 67 6.06 18.80 -24.06
N GLY A 68 6.44 17.57 -24.41
CA GLY A 68 7.84 17.10 -24.37
C GLY A 68 8.36 16.74 -22.97
N GLU A 69 7.55 16.89 -21.92
CA GLU A 69 7.89 16.51 -20.55
C GLU A 69 7.57 15.04 -20.29
N THR A 70 8.37 14.36 -19.45
CA THR A 70 8.01 13.02 -18.96
C THR A 70 7.13 13.10 -17.72
N LEU A 71 6.34 12.07 -17.44
CA LEU A 71 5.56 12.00 -16.20
C LEU A 71 6.43 12.11 -14.94
N ALA A 72 7.62 11.49 -14.98
CA ALA A 72 8.57 11.56 -13.88
C ALA A 72 9.06 13.00 -13.63
N ASP A 73 9.37 13.75 -14.69
CA ASP A 73 9.77 15.15 -14.58
C ASP A 73 8.62 16.02 -14.06
N ALA A 74 7.40 15.82 -14.54
CA ALA A 74 6.22 16.53 -14.07
C ALA A 74 5.95 16.30 -12.56
N VAL A 75 6.10 15.06 -12.09
CA VAL A 75 5.97 14.71 -10.66
C VAL A 75 7.04 15.43 -9.83
N LEU A 76 8.31 15.33 -10.25
CA LEU A 76 9.41 15.95 -9.51
C LEU A 76 9.28 17.48 -9.48
N ARG A 77 8.84 18.09 -10.58
CA ARG A 77 8.52 19.52 -10.66
C ARG A 77 7.39 19.89 -9.71
N SER A 78 6.29 19.14 -9.74
CA SER A 78 5.14 19.35 -8.84
C SER A 78 5.57 19.29 -7.37
N LEU A 79 6.33 18.26 -6.97
CA LEU A 79 6.83 18.11 -5.60
C LEU A 79 7.72 19.29 -5.18
N ALA A 80 8.63 19.73 -6.06
CA ALA A 80 9.53 20.83 -5.77
C ALA A 80 8.81 22.19 -5.66
N GLU A 81 7.83 22.45 -6.52
CA GLU A 81 7.06 23.70 -6.56
C GLU A 81 6.01 23.76 -5.45
N LYS A 82 5.17 22.73 -5.36
CA LYS A 82 4.00 22.74 -4.47
C LYS A 82 4.38 22.50 -3.02
N VAL A 83 5.35 21.64 -2.75
CA VAL A 83 5.65 21.18 -1.39
C VAL A 83 7.14 21.21 -1.05
N GLY A 84 7.98 21.80 -1.92
CA GLY A 84 9.41 21.99 -1.64
C GLY A 84 10.27 20.72 -1.58
N LEU A 85 9.68 19.54 -1.77
CA LEU A 85 10.37 18.25 -1.69
C LEU A 85 11.21 18.00 -2.95
N ARG A 86 12.45 17.53 -2.75
CA ARG A 86 13.42 17.24 -3.82
C ARG A 86 14.16 15.95 -3.51
N GLY A 87 14.70 15.30 -4.54
CA GLY A 87 15.51 14.07 -4.39
C GLY A 87 14.69 12.84 -3.99
N THR A 88 13.36 12.91 -4.11
CA THR A 88 12.45 11.80 -3.87
C THR A 88 12.51 10.80 -5.03
N ARG A 89 11.99 9.59 -4.79
CA ARG A 89 11.83 8.54 -5.82
C ARG A 89 10.36 8.15 -5.92
N PRO A 90 9.56 8.90 -6.67
CA PRO A 90 8.14 8.58 -6.86
C PRO A 90 7.97 7.23 -7.56
N GLN A 91 7.00 6.46 -7.10
CA GLN A 91 6.55 5.23 -7.76
C GLN A 91 5.16 5.47 -8.34
N GLN A 92 4.95 5.10 -9.60
CA GLN A 92 3.63 5.19 -10.21
C GLN A 92 2.69 4.18 -9.54
N LEU A 93 1.51 4.65 -9.14
CA LEU A 93 0.46 3.83 -8.51
C LEU A 93 -0.53 3.31 -9.55
N HIS A 94 -1.22 4.23 -10.22
CA HIS A 94 -2.38 3.94 -11.04
C HIS A 94 -2.67 5.10 -12.00
N VAL A 95 -3.44 4.82 -13.05
CA VAL A 95 -3.98 5.84 -13.95
C VAL A 95 -5.46 5.94 -13.69
N PHE A 96 -5.91 7.08 -13.19
CA PHE A 96 -7.31 7.40 -12.97
C PHE A 96 -7.87 7.97 -14.28
N ASP A 97 -8.84 7.26 -14.85
CA ASP A 97 -9.36 7.49 -16.20
C ASP A 97 -10.89 7.62 -16.27
N ASP A 98 -11.57 7.73 -15.13
CA ASP A 98 -13.00 8.08 -15.08
C ASP A 98 -13.21 9.45 -15.78
N PRO A 99 -14.01 9.53 -16.86
CA PRO A 99 -14.24 10.77 -17.59
C PRO A 99 -14.81 11.91 -16.75
N ASP A 100 -15.49 11.61 -15.65
CA ASP A 100 -16.16 12.58 -14.78
C ASP A 100 -15.34 12.91 -13.50
N ARG A 101 -14.10 12.41 -13.37
CA ARG A 101 -13.25 12.65 -12.19
C ARG A 101 -12.86 14.11 -11.94
N ASP A 102 -12.90 14.93 -12.99
CA ASP A 102 -12.45 16.31 -12.97
C ASP A 102 -13.53 17.22 -13.56
N ASP A 103 -14.08 18.09 -12.73
CA ASP A 103 -15.18 18.99 -13.10
C ASP A 103 -14.76 20.05 -14.16
N ARG A 104 -13.46 20.17 -14.43
CA ARG A 104 -12.90 21.09 -15.44
C ARG A 104 -12.88 20.49 -16.85
N GLY A 105 -13.08 19.18 -17.00
CA GLY A 105 -13.18 18.51 -18.30
C GLY A 105 -12.47 17.15 -18.35
N TRP A 106 -12.18 16.67 -19.57
CA TRP A 106 -11.59 15.35 -19.78
C TRP A 106 -10.12 15.30 -19.36
N VAL A 107 -9.85 14.76 -18.17
CA VAL A 107 -8.52 14.65 -17.57
C VAL A 107 -8.21 13.21 -17.20
N LEU A 108 -7.03 12.72 -17.59
CA LEU A 108 -6.44 11.51 -17.03
C LEU A 108 -5.44 11.91 -15.94
N ALA A 109 -5.47 11.28 -14.77
CA ALA A 109 -4.47 11.51 -13.74
C ALA A 109 -3.58 10.29 -13.54
N VAL A 110 -2.27 10.47 -13.64
CA VAL A 110 -1.29 9.44 -13.31
C VAL A 110 -0.85 9.65 -11.86
N ALA A 111 -1.42 8.86 -10.97
CA ALA A 111 -1.14 8.91 -9.55
C ALA A 111 0.22 8.29 -9.22
N HIS A 112 0.92 8.91 -8.28
CA HIS A 112 2.21 8.45 -7.76
C HIS A 112 2.19 8.40 -6.22
N VAL A 113 3.09 7.58 -5.65
CA VAL A 113 3.36 7.56 -4.21
C VAL A 113 4.82 7.90 -3.95
N VAL A 114 5.06 8.62 -2.87
CA VAL A 114 6.37 8.78 -2.24
C VAL A 114 6.19 8.48 -0.77
N VAL A 115 7.14 7.75 -0.16
CA VAL A 115 7.19 7.56 1.29
C VAL A 115 8.42 8.27 1.84
N VAL A 116 8.26 9.03 2.91
CA VAL A 116 9.34 9.79 3.58
C VAL A 116 9.23 9.68 5.10
N LEU A 117 10.31 9.98 5.82
CA LEU A 117 10.25 10.13 7.27
C LEU A 117 9.74 11.53 7.65
N GLY A 118 9.07 11.66 8.80
CA GLY A 118 8.63 12.95 9.30
C GLY A 118 9.77 13.97 9.44
N GLU A 119 10.96 13.53 9.85
CA GLU A 119 12.14 14.38 9.97
C GLU A 119 12.66 14.95 8.65
N ASP A 120 12.39 14.28 7.52
CA ASP A 120 12.74 14.78 6.18
C ASP A 120 11.81 15.90 5.72
N VAL A 121 10.62 15.98 6.33
CA VAL A 121 9.54 16.91 5.97
C VAL A 121 9.49 18.11 6.93
N ASP A 122 9.97 17.97 8.17
CA ASP A 122 10.01 19.07 9.15
C ASP A 122 10.58 20.39 8.59
N PRO A 123 11.68 20.41 7.79
CA PRO A 123 12.21 21.66 7.22
C PRO A 123 11.28 22.32 6.21
N VAL A 124 10.48 21.53 5.48
CA VAL A 124 9.48 22.03 4.54
C VAL A 124 8.37 22.73 5.31
N LEU A 125 7.83 22.08 6.35
CA LEU A 125 6.70 22.59 7.13
C LEU A 125 7.03 23.87 7.90
N ALA A 126 8.28 24.02 8.35
CA ALA A 126 8.69 25.14 9.20
C ALA A 126 8.41 26.54 8.61
N ASN A 127 8.35 26.68 7.27
CA ASN A 127 8.15 27.97 6.59
C ASN A 127 7.08 27.94 5.49
N ARG A 128 6.20 26.93 5.50
CA ARG A 128 5.15 26.76 4.48
C ARG A 128 3.79 26.52 5.16
N PRO A 129 3.08 27.59 5.56
CA PRO A 129 1.76 27.45 6.20
C PRO A 129 0.72 26.87 5.23
N ASP A 130 0.97 26.97 3.93
CA ASP A 130 0.21 26.39 2.84
C ASP A 130 0.53 24.90 2.60
N VAL A 131 1.32 24.28 3.46
CA VAL A 131 1.65 22.85 3.43
C VAL A 131 1.41 22.25 4.81
N ARG A 132 0.75 21.09 4.85
CA ARG A 132 0.47 20.38 6.11
C ARG A 132 0.65 18.88 5.95
N VAL A 133 0.85 18.20 7.06
CA VAL A 133 0.73 16.75 7.17
C VAL A 133 -0.48 16.45 8.04
N VAL A 134 -1.41 15.66 7.53
CA VAL A 134 -2.58 15.17 8.28
C VAL A 134 -2.50 13.66 8.41
N PRO A 135 -2.99 13.06 9.50
CA PRO A 135 -3.15 11.60 9.60
C PRO A 135 -3.92 11.07 8.39
N VAL A 136 -3.53 9.91 7.85
CA VAL A 136 -4.18 9.36 6.66
C VAL A 136 -5.65 9.00 6.92
N GLU A 137 -6.01 8.72 8.17
CA GLU A 137 -7.38 8.47 8.61
C GLU A 137 -8.24 9.74 8.68
N GLU A 138 -7.62 10.92 8.67
CA GLU A 138 -8.30 12.24 8.70
C GLU A 138 -8.26 12.95 7.33
N ALA A 139 -7.60 12.34 6.34
CA ALA A 139 -7.41 12.90 5.01
C ALA A 139 -8.63 12.64 4.09
N GLU A 140 -9.73 13.31 4.39
CA GLU A 140 -10.99 13.23 3.61
C GLU A 140 -11.41 14.62 3.09
N GLY A 141 -12.24 14.64 2.05
CA GLY A 141 -12.84 15.85 1.48
C GLY A 141 -11.92 16.65 0.56
N GLN A 142 -10.94 15.98 -0.06
CA GLN A 142 -10.03 16.62 -1.02
C GLN A 142 -10.72 16.81 -2.39
N PRO A 143 -10.28 17.80 -3.20
CA PRO A 143 -10.82 18.00 -4.54
C PRO A 143 -10.55 16.80 -5.47
N PHE A 144 -11.39 16.68 -6.51
CA PHE A 144 -11.32 15.61 -7.50
C PHE A 144 -11.48 14.22 -6.85
N ASP A 145 -10.64 13.26 -7.21
CA ASP A 145 -10.57 11.91 -6.65
C ASP A 145 -9.32 11.73 -5.75
N HIS A 146 -8.77 12.82 -5.18
CA HIS A 146 -7.56 12.75 -4.36
C HIS A 146 -7.72 11.85 -3.13
N ASP A 147 -8.93 11.79 -2.55
CA ASP A 147 -9.27 10.86 -1.48
C ASP A 147 -9.09 9.41 -1.91
N GLU A 148 -9.24 9.09 -3.21
CA GLU A 148 -8.97 7.76 -3.76
C GLU A 148 -7.47 7.53 -4.03
N ILE A 149 -6.73 8.56 -4.38
CA ILE A 149 -5.28 8.45 -4.56
C ILE A 149 -4.58 8.14 -3.22
N VAL A 150 -4.94 8.84 -2.14
CA VAL A 150 -4.29 8.69 -0.80
C VAL A 150 -4.44 7.27 -0.25
N ARG A 151 -5.68 6.91 0.04
CA ARG A 151 -6.28 5.58 0.08
C ARG A 151 -5.50 4.48 -0.68
N LEU A 152 -5.37 4.56 -2.00
CA LEU A 152 -4.67 3.53 -2.79
C LEU A 152 -3.17 3.49 -2.44
N ALA A 153 -2.56 4.65 -2.22
CA ALA A 153 -1.16 4.75 -1.81
C ALA A 153 -0.92 4.11 -0.43
N VAL A 154 -1.82 4.35 0.54
CA VAL A 154 -1.75 3.78 1.89
C VAL A 154 -1.86 2.27 1.84
N ASP A 155 -2.81 1.74 1.07
CA ASP A 155 -2.97 0.31 0.88
C ASP A 155 -1.70 -0.30 0.27
N ARG A 156 -1.16 0.33 -0.78
CA ARG A 156 0.07 -0.14 -1.43
C ARG A 156 1.25 -0.16 -0.47
N VAL A 157 1.47 0.92 0.27
CA VAL A 157 2.61 1.02 1.21
C VAL A 157 2.46 0.04 2.37
N ARG A 158 1.25 -0.13 2.92
CA ARG A 158 0.98 -1.14 3.95
C ARG A 158 1.29 -2.54 3.44
N GLN A 159 0.95 -2.85 2.19
CA GLN A 159 1.27 -4.15 1.56
C GLN A 159 2.75 -4.34 1.32
N ASP A 160 3.46 -3.32 0.82
CA ASP A 160 4.89 -3.41 0.56
C ASP A 160 5.66 -3.63 1.88
N TYR A 161 5.33 -2.89 2.94
CA TYR A 161 5.89 -3.12 4.27
C TYR A 161 5.38 -4.41 4.93
N ALA A 162 4.25 -4.98 4.49
CA ALA A 162 3.81 -6.32 4.88
C ALA A 162 4.68 -7.43 4.27
N LEU A 163 5.54 -7.15 3.31
CA LEU A 163 6.31 -8.19 2.59
C LEU A 163 7.80 -7.93 2.66
N GLN A 164 8.20 -6.67 2.78
CA GLN A 164 9.58 -6.24 2.70
C GLN A 164 9.98 -5.47 3.98
N PRO A 165 11.24 -5.60 4.44
CA PRO A 165 11.68 -4.89 5.63
C PRO A 165 11.58 -3.37 5.50
N ASP A 166 12.01 -2.81 4.38
CA ASP A 166 12.02 -1.36 4.17
C ASP A 166 12.09 -1.06 2.66
N PRO A 167 10.98 -1.26 1.93
CA PRO A 167 10.92 -1.15 0.48
C PRO A 167 11.23 0.26 -0.03
N ALA A 168 10.88 1.31 0.74
CA ALA A 168 11.22 2.69 0.40
C ALA A 168 12.65 3.09 0.81
N GLY A 169 13.38 2.21 1.51
CA GLY A 169 14.77 2.44 1.90
C GLY A 169 14.95 3.56 2.94
N LEU A 170 13.93 3.85 3.74
CA LEU A 170 13.86 4.98 4.68
C LEU A 170 14.96 4.93 5.75
N LEU A 171 15.39 3.74 6.17
CA LEU A 171 16.40 3.60 7.23
C LEU A 171 17.84 3.58 6.69
N GLY A 172 18.04 3.81 5.39
CA GLY A 172 19.36 3.73 4.75
C GLY A 172 19.93 2.31 4.74
N GLU A 173 21.20 2.14 4.35
CA GLU A 173 21.81 0.82 4.13
C GLU A 173 21.90 -0.05 5.39
N ARG A 174 21.99 0.57 6.57
CA ARG A 174 22.21 -0.10 7.86
C ARG A 174 21.34 0.52 8.93
N PHE A 175 20.63 -0.32 9.66
CA PHE A 175 19.66 0.12 10.65
C PHE A 175 19.61 -0.80 11.85
N THR A 176 19.10 -0.31 12.97
CA THR A 176 18.85 -1.16 14.14
C THR A 176 17.52 -1.91 13.98
N LEU A 177 17.41 -3.08 14.60
CA LEU A 177 16.14 -3.81 14.61
C LEU A 177 15.00 -3.00 15.24
N LYS A 178 15.29 -2.17 16.24
CA LYS A 178 14.30 -1.30 16.90
C LYS A 178 13.78 -0.21 15.95
N ALA A 179 14.65 0.39 15.14
CA ALA A 179 14.24 1.37 14.14
C ALA A 179 13.36 0.72 13.06
N LEU A 180 13.73 -0.48 12.61
CA LEU A 180 12.91 -1.26 11.67
C LEU A 180 11.54 -1.61 12.25
N GLN A 181 11.48 -2.03 13.51
CA GLN A 181 10.22 -2.34 14.17
C GLN A 181 9.33 -1.09 14.28
N ALA A 182 9.90 0.04 14.72
CA ALA A 182 9.16 1.29 14.86
C ALA A 182 8.60 1.79 13.52
N LEU A 183 9.36 1.60 12.43
CA LEU A 183 8.91 1.86 11.06
C LEU A 183 7.70 0.99 10.68
N HIS A 184 7.79 -0.33 10.89
CA HIS A 184 6.69 -1.26 10.63
C HIS A 184 5.46 -0.96 11.48
N ASP A 185 5.65 -0.64 12.75
CA ASP A 185 4.58 -0.28 13.68
C ASP A 185 3.86 0.99 13.23
N THR A 186 4.58 1.97 12.68
CA THR A 186 4.02 3.24 12.22
C THR A 186 3.24 3.09 10.91
N VAL A 187 3.73 2.27 9.97
CA VAL A 187 3.05 2.02 8.69
C VAL A 187 1.83 1.12 8.86
N ALA A 188 1.93 0.10 9.73
CA ALA A 188 0.85 -0.86 9.93
C ALA A 188 -0.39 -0.21 10.56
N PRO A 189 -1.61 -0.63 10.18
CA PRO A 189 -2.83 -0.08 10.76
C PRO A 189 -2.83 -0.15 12.28
N GLN A 190 -3.50 0.80 12.92
CA GLN A 190 -3.53 0.86 14.38
C GLN A 190 -4.10 -0.44 14.98
N PRO A 191 -3.57 -0.91 16.12
CA PRO A 191 -4.08 -2.11 16.76
C PRO A 191 -5.55 -1.90 17.17
N GLY A 192 -6.35 -2.95 17.03
CA GLY A 192 -7.70 -2.97 17.60
C GLY A 192 -7.67 -2.97 19.14
N PRO A 193 -8.82 -2.74 19.80
CA PRO A 193 -8.94 -2.85 21.25
C PRO A 193 -8.48 -4.22 21.74
N GLY A 194 -7.54 -4.25 22.69
CA GLY A 194 -6.99 -5.50 23.25
C GLY A 194 -5.88 -6.15 22.41
N GLU A 195 -5.50 -5.54 21.27
CA GLU A 195 -4.36 -5.99 20.48
C GLU A 195 -3.08 -5.26 20.91
N ALA A 196 -1.97 -5.99 20.92
CA ALA A 196 -0.65 -5.43 21.22
C ALA A 196 0.26 -5.60 20.01
N ARG A 197 1.14 -4.61 19.79
CA ARG A 197 2.28 -4.79 18.90
C ARG A 197 3.16 -5.94 19.45
N PRO A 198 3.77 -6.78 18.60
CA PRO A 198 4.63 -7.88 18.95
C PRO A 198 5.87 -7.40 19.69
N SER A 199 6.41 -8.28 20.51
CA SER A 199 7.71 -8.04 21.12
C SER A 199 8.80 -7.95 20.04
N ILE A 200 9.85 -7.21 20.38
CA ILE A 200 11.07 -7.11 19.57
C ILE A 200 11.65 -8.50 19.21
N ASP A 201 11.52 -9.50 20.09
CA ASP A 201 11.99 -10.87 19.83
C ASP A 201 11.17 -11.61 18.77
N THR A 202 9.85 -11.39 18.77
CA THR A 202 8.95 -11.95 17.75
C THR A 202 9.26 -11.31 16.40
N PHE A 203 9.42 -9.99 16.37
CA PHE A 203 9.81 -9.23 15.19
C PHE A 203 11.19 -9.68 14.67
N ARG A 204 12.18 -9.87 15.56
CA ARG A 204 13.50 -10.39 15.24
C ARG A 204 13.43 -11.76 14.57
N ARG A 205 12.70 -12.69 15.19
CA ARG A 205 12.57 -14.07 14.71
C ARG A 205 11.97 -14.11 13.31
N TYR A 206 11.02 -13.22 13.04
CA TYR A 206 10.46 -13.07 11.71
C TYR A 206 11.49 -12.52 10.71
N MET A 207 12.02 -11.32 10.96
CA MET A 207 12.87 -10.62 10.01
C MET A 207 14.20 -11.35 9.76
N VAL A 208 14.86 -11.82 10.82
CA VAL A 208 16.15 -12.53 10.73
C VAL A 208 15.93 -14.00 10.39
N GLY A 209 14.96 -14.66 11.03
CA GLY A 209 14.74 -16.10 10.85
C GLY A 209 14.23 -16.46 9.46
N ARG A 210 13.51 -15.56 8.78
CA ARG A 210 13.15 -15.71 7.35
C ARG A 210 14.21 -15.16 6.40
N GLY A 211 15.31 -14.62 6.92
CA GLY A 211 16.40 -14.09 6.11
C GLY A 211 16.05 -12.82 5.33
N LEU A 212 15.07 -12.04 5.78
CA LEU A 212 14.72 -10.75 5.16
C LEU A 212 15.76 -9.67 5.49
N ILE A 213 16.39 -9.77 6.66
CA ILE A 213 17.52 -8.94 7.08
C ILE A 213 18.66 -9.81 7.62
N GLN A 214 19.89 -9.30 7.55
CA GLN A 214 21.09 -9.97 8.05
C GLN A 214 21.83 -9.07 9.04
N PRO A 215 22.36 -9.64 10.14
CA PRO A 215 23.26 -8.92 11.03
C PRO A 215 24.54 -8.54 10.27
N THR A 216 25.04 -7.34 10.53
CA THR A 216 26.29 -6.85 9.90
C THR A 216 27.54 -7.11 10.73
N GLY A 217 27.38 -7.53 12.00
CA GLY A 217 28.46 -7.58 12.99
C GLY A 217 28.91 -6.20 13.51
N LEU A 218 28.35 -5.12 12.96
CA LEU A 218 28.59 -3.76 13.43
C LEU A 218 27.55 -3.36 14.47
N PHE A 219 27.91 -2.39 15.31
CA PHE A 219 27.04 -1.89 16.36
C PHE A 219 26.88 -0.37 16.26
N ALA A 220 25.69 0.11 16.59
CA ALA A 220 25.36 1.53 16.62
C ALA A 220 26.29 2.26 17.60
N ARG A 221 26.86 3.37 17.14
CA ARG A 221 27.74 4.21 17.96
C ARG A 221 26.92 4.83 19.08
N LYS A 222 27.38 4.73 20.33
CA LYS A 222 26.80 5.53 21.42
C LYS A 222 27.02 7.00 21.12
N GLN A 223 25.97 7.82 21.20
CA GLN A 223 26.17 9.27 21.16
C GLN A 223 27.01 9.69 22.39
N PRO A 224 28.04 10.54 22.22
CA PRO A 224 28.81 11.08 23.33
C PRO A 224 27.87 11.81 24.30
N GLY A 225 27.89 11.45 25.59
CA GLY A 225 27.00 12.04 26.61
C GLY A 225 25.66 11.33 26.82
N SER A 226 25.36 10.28 26.04
CA SER A 226 24.17 9.44 26.27
C SER A 226 24.33 8.58 27.52
N SER A 227 23.54 8.87 28.56
CA SER A 227 23.41 8.07 29.79
C SER A 227 22.65 6.75 29.59
N VAL A 228 22.39 6.34 28.34
CA VAL A 228 21.65 5.12 28.02
C VAL A 228 22.50 3.90 28.40
N MET A 229 22.15 3.36 29.57
CA MET A 229 22.75 2.18 30.17
C MET A 229 22.30 0.95 29.36
N GLY A 230 23.21 0.37 28.57
CA GLY A 230 22.91 -0.76 27.69
C GLY A 230 24.04 -1.11 26.72
N LYS A 231 24.03 -2.35 26.21
CA LYS A 231 24.91 -2.78 25.12
C LYS A 231 24.55 -2.01 23.83
N PRO A 232 25.53 -1.56 23.03
CA PRO A 232 25.28 -0.99 21.71
C PRO A 232 24.34 -1.87 20.87
N ALA A 233 23.38 -1.28 20.18
CA ALA A 233 22.44 -2.01 19.33
C ALA A 233 23.16 -2.54 18.08
N GLU A 234 22.95 -3.81 17.75
CA GLU A 234 23.49 -4.40 16.52
C GLU A 234 22.83 -3.77 15.28
N LEU A 235 23.63 -3.54 14.23
CA LEU A 235 23.18 -3.04 12.94
C LEU A 235 22.89 -4.20 11.99
N TYR A 236 21.77 -4.09 11.30
CA TYR A 236 21.27 -5.01 10.30
C TYR A 236 21.27 -4.32 8.93
N ARG A 237 21.29 -5.13 7.88
CA ARG A 237 21.05 -4.69 6.50
C ARG A 237 19.96 -5.55 5.89
N ARG A 238 19.24 -5.00 4.91
CA ARG A 238 18.36 -5.80 4.02
C ARG A 238 19.19 -6.90 3.37
N SER A 239 18.63 -8.09 3.24
CA SER A 239 19.27 -9.15 2.43
C SER A 239 19.35 -8.69 0.98
N ALA A 240 20.53 -8.77 0.38
CA ALA A 240 20.75 -8.45 -1.04
C ALA A 240 20.20 -9.53 -1.99
N ASP A 241 19.75 -10.66 -1.44
CA ASP A 241 18.92 -11.59 -2.17
C ASP A 241 17.60 -10.87 -2.50
N GLU A 242 17.53 -10.29 -3.70
CA GLU A 242 16.33 -10.35 -4.53
C GLU A 242 16.02 -11.83 -4.84
N ARG A 243 15.94 -12.68 -3.80
CA ARG A 243 15.24 -13.94 -3.92
C ARG A 243 13.84 -13.51 -4.28
N ASP A 244 13.42 -13.89 -5.48
CA ASP A 244 12.04 -13.91 -5.91
C ASP A 244 11.26 -14.42 -4.68
N LEU A 245 10.55 -13.51 -3.98
CA LEU A 245 9.96 -13.80 -2.66
C LEU A 245 8.98 -14.98 -2.76
N THR A 246 8.56 -15.28 -3.98
CA THR A 246 7.92 -16.49 -4.46
C THR A 246 8.64 -17.78 -4.02
N ASP A 247 9.97 -17.90 -4.12
CA ASP A 247 10.71 -19.12 -3.73
C ASP A 247 10.80 -19.32 -2.19
N VAL A 248 10.78 -18.24 -1.41
CA VAL A 248 10.76 -18.30 0.06
C VAL A 248 9.33 -18.52 0.60
N LEU A 249 8.30 -18.18 -0.20
CA LEU A 249 6.88 -18.23 0.16
C LEU A 249 6.08 -19.33 -0.57
N GLY A 250 6.72 -20.18 -1.38
CA GLY A 250 6.07 -21.29 -2.08
C GLY A 250 5.16 -20.88 -3.25
N VAL A 251 5.44 -19.75 -3.91
CA VAL A 251 4.79 -19.33 -5.15
C VAL A 251 5.75 -19.63 -6.31
N ARG A 252 5.27 -20.16 -7.44
CA ARG A 252 6.06 -20.17 -8.68
C ARG A 252 5.71 -18.92 -9.48
N PRO A 253 6.68 -18.16 -9.98
CA PRO A 253 6.37 -17.09 -10.92
C PRO A 253 5.75 -17.70 -12.18
N VAL A 254 4.59 -17.20 -12.59
CA VAL A 254 4.09 -17.43 -13.95
C VAL A 254 5.00 -16.63 -14.87
N ARG A 255 6.04 -17.28 -15.38
CA ARG A 255 6.69 -16.80 -16.60
C ARG A 255 5.58 -16.67 -17.65
N LYS A 256 5.39 -15.47 -18.18
CA LYS A 256 4.61 -15.25 -19.40
C LYS A 256 5.38 -15.92 -20.54
N ASP A 257 5.20 -17.22 -20.69
CA ASP A 257 5.89 -17.94 -21.75
C ASP A 257 5.22 -17.59 -23.07
N ARG A 258 5.98 -16.87 -23.90
CA ARG A 258 5.66 -16.71 -25.31
C ARG A 258 5.84 -18.06 -25.98
N SER A 259 4.78 -18.83 -26.09
CA SER A 259 4.41 -19.56 -27.32
C SER A 259 3.30 -20.54 -27.01
N ARG A 260 2.18 -20.33 -27.69
CA ARG A 260 1.01 -21.19 -27.67
C ARG A 260 1.22 -22.27 -28.73
N ALA A 261 2.00 -23.30 -28.42
CA ALA A 261 1.99 -24.57 -29.15
C ALA A 261 2.76 -25.63 -28.35
N ASP A 262 2.21 -26.83 -28.31
CA ASP A 262 2.82 -28.06 -27.78
C ASP A 262 2.90 -28.21 -26.25
N ARG A 263 1.86 -28.83 -25.67
CA ARG A 263 1.96 -30.18 -25.09
C ARG A 263 0.63 -30.63 -24.49
N SER A 264 0.03 -31.61 -25.17
CA SER A 264 -0.89 -32.59 -24.58
C SER A 264 -0.13 -33.44 -23.55
N GLY A 265 -0.66 -33.58 -22.33
CA GLY A 265 -0.10 -34.52 -21.35
C GLY A 265 -0.73 -34.42 -19.96
N ASN A 266 -1.67 -35.33 -19.68
CA ASN A 266 -2.20 -35.77 -18.38
C ASN A 266 -2.49 -34.74 -17.28
N ALA A 267 -3.79 -34.50 -17.10
CA ALA A 267 -4.37 -34.00 -15.86
C ALA A 267 -3.95 -34.88 -14.67
N THR A 268 -3.11 -34.31 -13.81
CA THR A 268 -2.94 -34.78 -12.43
C THR A 268 -3.22 -33.57 -11.55
N GLU A 269 -4.11 -33.75 -10.58
CA GLU A 269 -4.72 -32.74 -9.71
C GLU A 269 -3.73 -31.68 -9.18
N PRO A 270 -4.13 -30.40 -9.03
CA PRO A 270 -3.25 -29.40 -8.44
C PRO A 270 -3.07 -29.69 -6.94
N ALA A 271 -1.81 -29.94 -6.57
CA ALA A 271 -1.36 -30.09 -5.21
C ALA A 271 -1.78 -28.88 -4.35
N ARG A 272 -2.63 -29.14 -3.35
CA ARG A 272 -2.99 -28.22 -2.27
C ARG A 272 -1.75 -27.95 -1.42
N SER A 273 -1.00 -26.88 -1.68
CA SER A 273 -0.01 -26.37 -0.72
C SER A 273 -0.69 -25.42 0.25
N PHE A 274 -1.59 -25.94 1.08
CA PHE A 274 -2.16 -25.22 2.19
C PHE A 274 -1.25 -25.41 3.40
N GLN A 275 -0.47 -24.39 3.79
CA GLN A 275 0.04 -24.35 5.16
C GLN A 275 -1.07 -23.76 6.03
N PRO A 276 -1.57 -24.48 7.06
CA PRO A 276 -2.50 -23.88 8.00
C PRO A 276 -1.86 -22.66 8.66
N LEU A 277 -2.66 -21.69 9.12
CA LEU A 277 -2.23 -20.53 9.93
C LEU A 277 -1.48 -20.90 11.25
N THR A 278 -1.26 -22.20 11.50
CA THR A 278 -0.58 -22.79 12.64
C THR A 278 0.82 -22.20 12.84
N GLY A 279 0.99 -21.47 13.95
CA GLY A 279 2.28 -20.89 14.37
C GLY A 279 2.20 -19.41 14.73
N HIS A 280 1.14 -18.72 14.28
CA HIS A 280 0.83 -17.35 14.66
C HIS A 280 -0.27 -17.40 15.70
N LYS A 281 -0.24 -16.52 16.72
CA LYS A 281 -1.25 -16.46 17.79
C LYS A 281 -2.64 -16.01 17.29
N VAL A 282 -2.99 -16.30 16.03
CA VAL A 282 -4.31 -16.11 15.45
C VAL A 282 -5.26 -17.07 16.14
N ASN A 283 -6.37 -16.54 16.64
CA ASN A 283 -7.38 -17.33 17.31
C ASN A 283 -7.97 -18.39 16.38
N THR A 284 -8.29 -19.57 16.93
CA THR A 284 -8.82 -20.72 16.18
C THR A 284 -10.10 -20.42 15.42
N HIS A 285 -10.95 -19.48 15.87
CA HIS A 285 -12.16 -19.08 15.13
C HIS A 285 -11.83 -18.32 13.86
N ILE A 286 -10.84 -17.42 13.91
CA ILE A 286 -10.35 -16.68 12.72
C ILE A 286 -9.67 -17.67 11.78
N GLN A 287 -8.83 -18.56 12.33
CA GLN A 287 -8.16 -19.60 11.54
C GLN A 287 -9.18 -20.50 10.82
N SER A 288 -10.17 -21.02 11.51
CA SER A 288 -11.22 -21.85 10.92
C SER A 288 -12.01 -21.11 9.83
N LEU A 289 -12.28 -19.81 10.02
CA LEU A 289 -12.96 -19.00 9.00
C LEU A 289 -12.10 -18.86 7.74
N VAL A 290 -10.81 -18.53 7.89
CA VAL A 290 -9.89 -18.41 6.74
C VAL A 290 -9.68 -19.76 6.04
N ASP A 291 -9.56 -20.86 6.80
CA ASP A 291 -9.40 -22.22 6.26
C ASP A 291 -10.65 -22.67 5.48
N GLU A 292 -11.86 -22.21 5.87
CA GLU A 292 -13.10 -22.50 5.14
C GLU A 292 -13.16 -21.77 3.79
N VAL A 293 -12.81 -20.47 3.78
CA VAL A 293 -12.75 -19.67 2.54
C VAL A 293 -11.67 -20.19 1.59
N ALA A 294 -10.55 -20.64 2.15
CA ALA A 294 -9.49 -21.29 1.40
C ALA A 294 -9.88 -22.59 0.70
N GLY A 295 -10.95 -23.26 1.18
CA GLY A 295 -11.54 -24.40 0.49
C GLY A 295 -12.16 -24.03 -0.87
N GLN A 296 -12.45 -22.74 -1.08
CA GLN A 296 -13.13 -22.21 -2.26
C GLN A 296 -12.22 -21.36 -3.15
N VAL A 297 -11.31 -20.58 -2.54
CA VAL A 297 -10.39 -19.67 -3.24
C VAL A 297 -8.95 -20.03 -2.87
N ALA A 298 -8.08 -20.19 -3.88
CA ALA A 298 -6.66 -20.40 -3.61
C ALA A 298 -6.05 -19.13 -2.99
N LEU A 299 -5.38 -19.25 -1.85
CA LEU A 299 -4.85 -18.12 -1.08
C LEU A 299 -3.32 -18.15 -1.01
N THR A 300 -2.74 -16.96 -0.89
CA THR A 300 -1.38 -16.74 -0.38
C THR A 300 -1.48 -16.15 1.03
N LEU A 301 -0.83 -16.78 2.00
CA LEU A 301 -0.78 -16.29 3.38
C LEU A 301 0.62 -15.74 3.69
N SER A 302 0.72 -14.42 3.80
CA SER A 302 1.96 -13.74 4.19
C SER A 302 1.94 -13.49 5.69
N VAL A 303 2.55 -14.41 6.42
CA VAL A 303 2.80 -14.28 7.86
C VAL A 303 3.61 -13.01 8.11
N MET A 304 3.15 -12.17 9.03
CA MET A 304 3.87 -10.99 9.52
C MET A 304 3.99 -11.02 11.04
N PRO A 305 4.86 -10.19 11.65
CA PRO A 305 5.02 -10.16 13.10
C PRO A 305 3.73 -9.79 13.85
N HIS A 306 2.85 -9.02 13.21
CA HIS A 306 1.65 -8.42 13.83
C HIS A 306 0.34 -9.06 13.36
N TYR A 307 0.34 -9.71 12.20
CA TYR A 307 -0.84 -10.23 11.52
C TYR A 307 -0.42 -11.27 10.49
N VAL A 308 -1.38 -11.94 9.86
CA VAL A 308 -1.19 -12.69 8.62
C VAL A 308 -1.95 -11.96 7.53
N ALA A 309 -1.25 -11.52 6.49
CA ALA A 309 -1.88 -10.94 5.31
C ALA A 309 -2.44 -12.07 4.44
N VAL A 310 -3.72 -11.95 4.11
CA VAL A 310 -4.51 -12.91 3.35
C VAL A 310 -4.80 -12.29 1.99
N ARG A 311 -4.42 -12.98 0.91
CA ARG A 311 -4.68 -12.56 -0.46
C ARG A 311 -4.95 -13.74 -1.38
N PRO A 312 -5.59 -13.54 -2.53
CA PRO A 312 -5.71 -14.58 -3.55
C PRO A 312 -4.33 -15.04 -4.04
N LEU A 313 -4.25 -16.27 -4.52
CA LEU A 313 -3.02 -16.83 -5.08
C LEU A 313 -2.64 -16.07 -6.36
N GLY A 314 -1.40 -15.56 -6.40
CA GLY A 314 -0.87 -14.83 -7.55
C GLY A 314 -1.15 -13.33 -7.54
N GLU A 315 -1.92 -12.84 -6.56
CA GLU A 315 -2.22 -11.41 -6.42
C GLU A 315 -1.22 -10.72 -5.47
N GLU A 316 -0.90 -9.46 -5.79
CA GLU A 316 -0.07 -8.63 -4.92
C GLU A 316 -0.88 -8.04 -3.76
N ARG A 317 -2.12 -7.60 -4.05
CA ARG A 317 -2.97 -6.87 -3.10
C ARG A 317 -3.47 -7.76 -1.97
N VAL A 318 -3.54 -7.23 -0.76
CA VAL A 318 -4.01 -7.92 0.45
C VAL A 318 -5.51 -7.67 0.63
N ALA A 319 -6.29 -8.75 0.78
CA ALA A 319 -7.73 -8.71 0.98
C ALA A 319 -8.11 -8.61 2.47
N ALA A 320 -7.32 -9.24 3.34
CA ALA A 320 -7.56 -9.19 4.78
C ALA A 320 -6.28 -9.34 5.61
N TYR A 321 -6.34 -8.86 6.85
CA TYR A 321 -5.29 -8.96 7.85
C TYR A 321 -5.82 -9.74 9.05
N ALA A 322 -5.38 -10.98 9.21
CA ALA A 322 -5.71 -11.84 10.34
C ALA A 322 -4.77 -11.55 11.52
N ARG A 323 -5.27 -10.82 12.52
CA ARG A 323 -4.56 -10.53 13.77
C ARG A 323 -4.90 -11.57 14.84
N PRO A 324 -4.19 -11.58 16.00
CA PRO A 324 -4.45 -12.54 17.06
C PRO A 324 -5.92 -12.65 17.49
N GLN A 325 -6.62 -11.51 17.61
CA GLN A 325 -8.00 -11.45 18.13
C GLN A 325 -8.99 -10.76 17.18
N THR A 326 -8.55 -10.32 16.00
CA THR A 326 -9.41 -9.58 15.05
C THR A 326 -9.07 -9.98 13.62
N LEU A 327 -10.09 -10.13 12.78
CA LEU A 327 -9.92 -10.20 11.33
C LEU A 327 -10.30 -8.83 10.74
N SER A 328 -9.36 -8.15 10.10
CA SER A 328 -9.68 -6.94 9.32
C SER A 328 -9.86 -7.33 7.86
N VAL A 329 -11.04 -7.09 7.31
CA VAL A 329 -11.37 -7.37 5.91
C VAL A 329 -11.47 -6.05 5.15
N GLY A 330 -10.76 -5.93 4.03
CA GLY A 330 -10.89 -4.78 3.13
C GLY A 330 -12.09 -4.95 2.21
N LEU A 331 -13.11 -4.12 2.39
CA LEU A 331 -14.36 -4.12 1.60
C LEU A 331 -14.56 -2.78 0.89
N ASP A 332 -15.37 -2.78 -0.15
CA ASP A 332 -15.88 -1.52 -0.70
C ASP A 332 -16.53 -0.63 0.38
N PRO A 333 -16.42 0.71 0.34
CA PRO A 333 -17.03 1.58 1.33
C PRO A 333 -18.50 1.31 1.59
N ASP A 334 -19.29 1.08 0.54
CA ASP A 334 -20.73 0.85 0.67
C ASP A 334 -20.99 -0.49 1.35
N ASP A 335 -20.28 -1.55 0.94
CA ASP A 335 -20.35 -2.87 1.57
C ASP A 335 -19.90 -2.83 3.03
N ALA A 336 -18.84 -2.07 3.32
CA ALA A 336 -18.29 -1.93 4.66
C ALA A 336 -19.25 -1.20 5.59
N VAL A 337 -19.89 -0.12 5.12
CA VAL A 337 -20.93 0.61 5.86
C VAL A 337 -22.17 -0.28 6.03
N ALA A 338 -22.61 -0.98 4.99
CA ALA A 338 -23.76 -1.87 5.06
C ALA A 338 -23.55 -3.03 6.06
N VAL A 339 -22.38 -3.68 6.02
CA VAL A 339 -22.10 -4.81 6.91
C VAL A 339 -21.93 -4.36 8.36
N THR A 340 -21.27 -3.22 8.62
CA THR A 340 -21.10 -2.69 9.98
C THR A 340 -22.39 -2.12 10.55
N GLY A 341 -23.26 -1.54 9.71
CA GLY A 341 -24.61 -1.13 10.12
C GLY A 341 -25.50 -2.31 10.50
N ARG A 342 -25.32 -3.47 9.85
CA ARG A 342 -26.05 -4.71 10.16
C ARG A 342 -25.49 -5.47 11.36
N PHE A 343 -24.19 -5.39 11.59
CA PHE A 343 -23.49 -6.13 12.64
C PHE A 343 -22.74 -5.17 13.56
N PRO A 344 -23.37 -4.67 14.65
CA PRO A 344 -22.78 -3.66 15.55
C PRO A 344 -21.48 -4.09 16.24
N ALA A 345 -21.19 -5.40 16.27
CA ALA A 345 -19.94 -5.92 16.80
C ALA A 345 -18.75 -5.66 15.85
N PHE A 346 -18.99 -5.32 14.59
CA PHE A 346 -17.96 -4.98 13.63
C PHE A 346 -17.60 -3.50 13.75
N ARG A 347 -16.31 -3.19 13.82
CA ARG A 347 -15.84 -1.81 13.80
C ARG A 347 -15.47 -1.43 12.38
N LEU A 348 -16.08 -0.36 11.87
CA LEU A 348 -15.66 0.28 10.63
C LEU A 348 -14.42 1.14 10.88
N GLU A 349 -13.39 0.94 10.07
CA GLU A 349 -12.26 1.84 9.94
C GLU A 349 -12.29 2.40 8.51
N ARG A 350 -12.55 3.71 8.41
CA ARG A 350 -12.52 4.42 7.14
C ARG A 350 -11.07 4.64 6.77
N THR A 351 -10.61 3.87 5.79
CA THR A 351 -9.21 3.89 5.35
C THR A 351 -9.04 4.65 4.04
N SER A 352 -10.13 4.91 3.30
CA SER A 352 -10.08 4.70 1.85
C SER A 352 -11.39 4.89 1.06
N ALA A 353 -11.39 5.70 -0.01
CA ALA A 353 -12.52 5.86 -0.96
C ALA A 353 -12.97 4.60 -1.73
N ALA A 354 -12.16 3.54 -1.80
CA ALA A 354 -12.57 2.30 -2.44
C ALA A 354 -12.19 1.04 -1.65
N THR A 355 -11.72 1.15 -0.41
CA THR A 355 -11.60 -0.03 0.48
C THR A 355 -11.64 0.36 1.94
N HIS A 356 -12.79 0.31 2.61
CA HIS A 356 -12.83 0.42 4.07
C HIS A 356 -12.44 -0.89 4.75
N HIS A 357 -11.83 -0.79 5.93
CA HIS A 357 -11.54 -1.97 6.75
C HIS A 357 -12.68 -2.25 7.72
N VAL A 358 -13.20 -3.48 7.67
CA VAL A 358 -14.15 -3.99 8.65
C VAL A 358 -13.40 -4.90 9.62
N HIS A 359 -13.35 -4.47 10.88
CA HIS A 359 -12.68 -5.20 11.95
C HIS A 359 -13.69 -6.10 12.65
N VAL A 360 -13.50 -7.39 12.49
CA VAL A 360 -14.32 -8.43 13.09
C VAL A 360 -13.60 -8.99 14.32
N PRO A 361 -14.05 -8.67 15.54
CA PRO A 361 -13.44 -9.19 16.76
C PRO A 361 -13.79 -10.67 16.92
N VAL A 362 -12.85 -11.47 17.41
CA VAL A 362 -13.04 -12.92 17.53
C VAL A 362 -14.20 -13.30 18.45
N LEU A 363 -14.49 -12.49 19.47
CA LEU A 363 -15.60 -12.74 20.39
C LEU A 363 -16.96 -12.73 19.65
N ALA A 364 -17.07 -12.00 18.55
CA ALA A 364 -18.28 -11.95 17.74
C ALA A 364 -18.41 -13.18 16.81
N LEU A 365 -17.31 -13.86 16.48
CA LEU A 365 -17.30 -15.05 15.62
C LEU A 365 -17.88 -16.31 16.28
N VAL A 366 -18.23 -16.25 17.57
CA VAL A 366 -18.93 -17.33 18.28
C VAL A 366 -20.38 -17.46 17.81
N ASP A 367 -21.00 -16.36 17.39
CA ASP A 367 -22.33 -16.36 16.79
C ASP A 367 -22.26 -16.87 15.33
N PRO A 368 -22.96 -17.97 14.97
CA PRO A 368 -22.94 -18.52 13.62
C PRO A 368 -23.37 -17.54 12.52
N VAL A 369 -24.32 -16.64 12.81
CA VAL A 369 -24.82 -15.64 11.86
C VAL A 369 -23.75 -14.59 11.58
N VAL A 370 -23.09 -14.12 12.64
CA VAL A 370 -22.00 -13.15 12.54
C VAL A 370 -20.79 -13.78 11.85
N ARG A 371 -20.45 -15.04 12.18
CA ARG A 371 -19.38 -15.79 11.53
C ARG A 371 -19.65 -15.93 10.03
N ARG A 372 -20.88 -16.26 9.62
CA ARG A 372 -21.25 -16.35 8.21
C ARG A 372 -21.07 -15.01 7.50
N ALA A 373 -21.51 -13.91 8.11
CA ALA A 373 -21.35 -12.58 7.53
C ALA A 373 -19.87 -12.17 7.39
N ALA A 374 -19.03 -12.51 8.36
CA ALA A 374 -17.59 -12.27 8.29
C ALA A 374 -16.93 -13.12 7.18
N MET A 375 -17.40 -14.35 6.97
CA MET A 375 -16.94 -15.20 5.89
C MET A 375 -17.35 -14.65 4.52
N ASP A 376 -18.61 -14.27 4.35
CA ASP A 376 -19.11 -13.69 3.10
C ASP A 376 -18.38 -12.36 2.78
N ALA A 377 -18.03 -11.58 3.80
CA ALA A 377 -17.19 -10.39 3.66
C ALA A 377 -15.79 -10.75 3.15
N LEU A 378 -15.12 -11.74 3.76
CA LEU A 378 -13.80 -12.17 3.32
C LEU A 378 -13.81 -12.71 1.89
N GLU A 379 -14.82 -13.51 1.53
CA GLU A 379 -15.01 -14.00 0.16
C GLU A 379 -15.15 -12.85 -0.83
N ARG A 380 -15.99 -11.84 -0.53
CA ARG A 380 -16.13 -10.63 -1.37
C ARG A 380 -14.82 -9.87 -1.52
N ALA A 381 -14.09 -9.68 -0.42
CA ALA A 381 -12.78 -9.01 -0.45
C ALA A 381 -11.78 -9.74 -1.35
N LEU A 382 -11.74 -11.07 -1.28
CA LEU A 382 -10.85 -11.90 -2.11
C LEU A 382 -11.25 -11.87 -3.58
N VAL A 383 -12.55 -11.95 -3.88
CA VAL A 383 -13.06 -11.83 -5.26
C VAL A 383 -12.72 -10.47 -5.83
N ARG A 384 -12.90 -9.39 -5.06
CA ARG A 384 -12.53 -8.04 -5.47
C ARG A 384 -11.05 -7.95 -5.80
N VAL A 385 -10.19 -8.44 -4.92
CA VAL A 385 -8.73 -8.42 -5.14
C VAL A 385 -8.33 -9.21 -6.37
N ALA A 386 -8.94 -10.38 -6.62
CA ALA A 386 -8.66 -11.20 -7.79
C ALA A 386 -9.29 -10.65 -9.10
N GLY A 387 -10.32 -9.83 -8.99
CA GLY A 387 -11.11 -9.31 -10.12
C GLY A 387 -10.54 -8.05 -10.77
N GLY A 388 -9.56 -7.39 -10.14
CA GLY A 388 -8.87 -6.24 -10.74
C GLY A 388 -9.77 -5.04 -11.07
N GLN A 389 -10.87 -4.84 -10.33
CA GLN A 389 -11.69 -3.62 -10.41
C GLN A 389 -11.46 -2.73 -9.18
#